data_AF-A0AAE3FU19-F1
#
_entry.id   AF-A0AAE3FU19-F1
#
_cell.length_a   1.000
_cell.length_b   1.000
_cell.length_c   1.000
_cell.angle_alpha   90.00
_cell.angle_beta   90.00
_cell.angle_gamma   90.00
#
_symmetry.space_group_name_H-M   'P 1'
#
loop_
_entity.id
_entity.type
_entity.pdbx_description
1 polymer ?
#
loop_
_entity_poly.entity_id
_entity_poly.type
_entity_poly.pdbx_seq_one_letter_code
_entity_poly.pdbx_strand_id
1 'polypeptide(L)'
;MKLGVIDMISLAATLVFAIPVANYGVTRLLAGDTILGVGMVIVAVAMVVIPQYILDPRTVAKRLLYGLLPQRLRGEKKPTTKQEKSTNRKE
;
A
#
# COMPACT_ATOMS: atom_id res chain seq x y z
N MET A 1 0.96 1.37 -17.49
CA MET A 1 1.01 1.43 -16.01
C MET A 1 0.87 0.00 -15.49
N LYS A 2 1.91 -0.61 -14.92
CA LYS A 2 1.79 -1.94 -14.30
C LYS A 2 1.28 -1.72 -12.88
N LEU A 3 -0.03 -1.81 -12.67
CA LEU A 3 -0.58 -2.00 -11.33
C LEU A 3 -0.01 -3.32 -10.83
N GLY A 4 0.87 -3.24 -9.83
CA GLY A 4 1.47 -4.44 -9.24
C GLY A 4 0.40 -5.25 -8.54
N VAL A 5 0.58 -6.57 -8.45
CA VAL A 5 -0.34 -7.48 -7.74
C VAL A 5 -0.66 -7.00 -6.32
N ILE A 6 0.32 -6.37 -5.66
CA ILE A 6 0.19 -5.77 -4.32
C ILE A 6 -0.83 -4.61 -4.29
N ASP A 7 -0.94 -3.85 -5.38
CA ASP A 7 -1.90 -2.76 -5.52
C ASP A 7 -3.33 -3.29 -5.64
N MET A 8 -3.51 -4.32 -6.47
CA MET A 8 -4.78 -5.05 -6.59
C MET A 8 -5.24 -5.66 -5.25
N ILE A 9 -4.31 -6.26 -4.48
CA ILE A 9 -4.64 -6.85 -3.17
C ILE A 9 -4.98 -5.77 -2.14
N SER A 10 -4.28 -4.64 -2.14
CA SER A 10 -4.56 -3.53 -1.22
C SER A 10 -5.93 -2.91 -1.50
N LEU A 11 -6.27 -2.74 -2.78
CA LEU A 11 -7.59 -2.28 -3.20
C LEU A 11 -8.68 -3.29 -2.81
N ALA A 12 -8.45 -4.58 -3.06
CA ALA A 12 -9.37 -5.65 -2.69
C ALA A 12 -9.65 -5.68 -1.18
N ALA A 13 -8.62 -5.49 -0.34
CA ALA A 13 -8.77 -5.48 1.12
C ALA A 13 -9.71 -4.33 1.60
N THR A 14 -9.60 -3.13 1.02
CA THR A 14 -10.52 -2.02 1.33
C THR A 14 -11.93 -2.31 0.82
N LEU A 15 -12.04 -2.90 -0.37
CA LEU A 15 -13.32 -3.27 -0.97
C LEU A 15 -14.11 -4.27 -0.11
N VAL A 16 -13.45 -5.23 0.55
CA VAL A 16 -14.12 -6.19 1.45
C VAL A 16 -14.96 -5.50 2.53
N PHE A 17 -14.51 -4.35 3.04
CA PHE A 17 -15.29 -3.55 4.00
C PHE A 17 -16.26 -2.56 3.34
N ALA A 18 -15.92 -2.03 2.17
CA ALA A 18 -16.77 -1.07 1.47
C ALA A 18 -18.02 -1.70 0.84
N ILE A 19 -17.91 -2.93 0.33
CA ILE A 19 -19.01 -3.65 -0.33
C ILE A 19 -20.24 -3.82 0.59
N PRO A 20 -20.10 -4.30 1.85
CA PRO A 20 -21.23 -4.40 2.77
C PRO A 20 -21.92 -3.06 3.04
N VAL A 21 -21.14 -1.99 3.25
CA VAL A 21 -21.68 -0.65 3.57
C VAL A 21 -22.41 -0.06 2.36
N ALA A 22 -21.82 -0.20 1.16
CA ALA A 22 -22.45 0.21 -0.08
C ALA A 22 -23.76 -0.56 -0.33
N ASN A 23 -23.76 -1.88 -0.11
CA ASN A 23 -24.95 -2.70 -0.26
C ASN A 23 -26.08 -2.26 0.68
N TYR A 24 -25.76 -1.97 1.94
CA TYR A 24 -26.73 -1.42 2.89
C TYR A 24 -27.26 -0.05 2.45
N GLY A 25 -26.38 0.86 2.03
CA GLY A 25 -26.77 2.19 1.55
C GLY A 25 -27.67 2.15 0.32
N VAL A 26 -27.33 1.32 -0.67
CA VAL A 26 -28.15 1.10 -1.87
C VAL A 26 -29.50 0.48 -1.52
N THR A 27 -29.52 -0.54 -0.66
CA THR A 27 -30.79 -1.16 -0.23
C THR A 27 -31.69 -0.14 0.50
N ARG A 28 -31.10 0.76 1.30
CA ARG A 28 -31.84 1.81 2.00
C ARG A 28 -32.37 2.91 1.07
N LEU A 29 -31.61 3.25 0.03
CA LEU A 29 -32.06 4.11 -1.07
C LEU A 29 -33.27 3.51 -1.78
N LEU A 30 -33.19 2.23 -2.12
CA LEU A 30 -34.25 1.49 -2.81
C LEU A 30 -35.49 1.30 -1.93
N ALA A 31 -35.31 1.27 -0.60
CA ALA A 31 -36.40 1.25 0.37
C ALA A 31 -37.11 2.60 0.55
N GLY A 32 -36.72 3.65 -0.20
CA GLY A 32 -37.36 4.97 -0.18
C GLY A 32 -36.80 5.93 0.88
N ASP A 33 -35.83 5.50 1.68
CA ASP A 33 -35.25 6.30 2.74
C ASP A 33 -33.94 6.96 2.25
N THR A 34 -34.12 7.95 1.37
CA THR A 34 -33.05 8.58 0.59
C THR A 34 -32.01 9.26 1.48
N ILE A 35 -32.42 9.88 2.60
CA ILE A 35 -31.50 10.57 3.52
C ILE A 35 -30.50 9.57 4.10
N LEU A 36 -31.01 8.47 4.63
CA LEU A 36 -30.22 7.47 5.34
C LEU A 36 -29.33 6.67 4.39
N GLY A 37 -29.85 6.31 3.21
CA GLY A 37 -29.05 5.61 2.22
C GLY A 37 -27.98 6.49 1.55
N VAL A 38 -28.25 7.77 1.25
CA VAL A 38 -27.24 8.67 0.65
C VAL A 38 -26.14 8.92 1.67
N GLY A 39 -26.50 9.13 2.94
CA GLY A 39 -25.53 9.23 4.04
C GLY A 39 -24.62 8.00 4.11
N MET A 40 -25.19 6.79 4.03
CA MET A 40 -24.41 5.55 4.03
C MET A 40 -23.50 5.39 2.80
N VAL A 41 -23.95 5.79 1.62
CA VAL A 41 -23.11 5.77 0.39
C VAL A 41 -21.96 6.76 0.50
N ILE A 42 -22.20 7.97 1.02
CA ILE A 42 -21.13 8.96 1.26
C ILE A 42 -20.13 8.41 2.27
N VAL A 43 -20.60 7.81 3.37
CA VAL A 43 -19.74 7.17 4.37
C VAL A 43 -18.92 6.04 3.75
N ALA A 44 -19.50 5.19 2.89
CA ALA A 44 -18.76 4.14 2.20
C ALA A 44 -17.63 4.72 1.33
N VAL A 45 -17.92 5.76 0.54
CA VAL A 45 -16.91 6.45 -0.29
C VAL A 45 -15.86 7.11 0.58
N ALA A 46 -16.25 7.79 1.65
CA ALA A 46 -15.34 8.44 2.59
C ALA A 46 -14.45 7.41 3.31
N MET A 47 -15.00 6.27 3.73
CA MET A 47 -14.25 5.17 4.34
C MET A 47 -13.28 4.53 3.35
N VAL A 48 -13.58 4.58 2.05
CA VAL A 48 -12.63 4.19 1.01
C VAL A 48 -11.56 5.27 0.86
N VAL A 49 -11.91 6.55 0.66
CA VAL A 49 -10.99 7.62 0.22
C VAL A 49 -10.14 8.21 1.36
N ILE A 50 -10.69 8.40 2.55
CA ILE A 50 -10.01 9.00 3.71
C ILE A 50 -8.75 8.20 4.14
N PRO A 51 -8.81 6.88 4.34
CA PRO A 51 -7.64 6.13 4.78
C PRO A 51 -6.56 6.01 3.70
N GLN A 52 -6.89 6.06 2.41
CA GLN A 52 -5.86 6.01 1.35
C GLN A 52 -4.98 7.25 1.35
N TYR A 53 -5.49 8.37 1.86
CA TYR A 53 -4.76 9.64 1.87
C TYR A 53 -3.92 9.86 3.14
N ILE A 54 -4.28 9.23 4.27
CA ILE A 54 -3.62 9.48 5.58
C ILE A 54 -2.98 8.20 6.19
N LEU A 55 -3.53 7.01 5.95
CA LEU A 55 -3.06 5.74 6.51
C LEU A 55 -2.65 4.79 5.39
N ASP A 56 -1.67 5.21 4.59
CA ASP A 56 -1.14 4.40 3.49
C ASP A 56 -0.71 3.02 4.03
N PRO A 57 -1.47 1.94 3.79
CA PRO A 57 -1.21 0.63 4.38
C PRO A 57 0.12 0.05 3.88
N ARG A 58 0.61 0.56 2.74
CA ARG A 58 1.96 0.31 2.23
C ARG A 58 3.04 0.80 3.18
N THR A 59 2.85 1.94 3.83
CA THR A 59 3.83 2.53 4.76
C THR A 59 3.91 1.72 6.04
N VAL A 60 2.78 1.25 6.58
CA VAL A 60 2.74 0.42 7.78
C VAL A 60 3.30 -0.99 7.51
N ALA A 61 2.86 -1.64 6.42
CA ALA A 61 3.36 -2.96 6.04
C ALA A 61 4.84 -2.94 5.67
N LYS A 62 5.32 -1.92 4.94
CA LYS A 62 6.75 -1.73 4.70
C LYS A 62 7.50 -1.47 6.00
N ARG A 63 7.01 -0.62 6.91
CA ARG A 63 7.72 -0.36 8.18
C ARG A 63 7.81 -1.59 9.07
N LEU A 64 6.77 -2.44 9.12
CA LEU A 64 6.86 -3.73 9.80
C LEU A 64 7.81 -4.68 9.08
N LEU A 65 7.72 -4.80 7.76
CA LEU A 65 8.56 -5.69 6.97
C LEU A 65 10.03 -5.26 7.05
N TYR A 66 10.35 -3.97 6.86
CA TYR A 66 11.69 -3.40 7.01
C TYR A 66 12.16 -3.34 8.47
N GLY A 67 11.24 -3.22 9.43
CA GLY A 67 11.54 -3.26 10.86
C GLY A 67 11.81 -4.67 11.40
N LEU A 68 11.21 -5.69 10.76
CA LEU A 68 11.40 -7.11 11.08
C LEU A 68 12.41 -7.80 10.14
N LEU A 69 12.78 -7.16 9.03
CA LEU A 69 13.88 -7.59 8.17
C LEU A 69 15.18 -7.50 8.99
N PRO A 70 15.79 -8.64 9.36
CA PRO A 70 16.98 -8.63 10.19
C PRO A 70 18.09 -7.85 9.48
N GLN A 71 18.73 -6.94 10.21
CA GLN A 71 19.91 -6.18 9.75
C GLN A 71 21.03 -7.08 9.20
N ARG A 72 20.96 -8.40 9.43
CA ARG A 72 21.80 -9.44 8.84
C ARG A 72 21.67 -9.56 7.30
N LEU A 73 20.54 -9.14 6.69
CA LEU A 73 20.39 -9.03 5.22
C LEU A 73 20.89 -7.68 4.67
N ARG A 74 21.17 -6.74 5.57
CA ARG A 74 22.01 -5.57 5.30
C ARG A 74 23.48 -5.87 5.65
N GLY A 75 23.85 -7.15 5.64
CA GLY A 75 25.22 -7.61 5.70
C GLY A 75 25.88 -7.49 4.32
N GLU A 76 26.95 -6.69 4.28
CA GLU A 76 27.99 -6.63 3.25
C GLU A 76 27.63 -6.10 1.85
N LYS A 77 27.73 -4.77 1.69
CA LYS A 77 28.43 -4.20 0.51
C LYS A 77 29.44 -3.13 0.93
N LYS A 78 30.54 -3.56 1.53
CA LYS A 78 31.91 -3.07 1.33
C LYS A 78 32.84 -4.01 2.12
N PRO A 79 33.97 -4.50 1.58
CA PRO A 79 34.87 -3.76 0.69
C PRO A 79 35.57 -4.57 -0.44
N THR A 80 36.11 -3.83 -1.43
CA THR A 80 37.36 -4.09 -2.19
C THR A 80 37.63 -5.43 -2.89
N THR A 81 37.73 -5.43 -4.23
CA THR A 81 39.00 -5.53 -5.01
C THR A 81 38.75 -6.15 -6.41
N LYS A 82 39.02 -5.37 -7.47
CA LYS A 82 39.92 -5.72 -8.61
C LYS A 82 39.64 -4.79 -9.80
N GLN A 83 40.54 -3.83 -10.03
CA GLN A 83 41.08 -3.59 -11.37
C GLN A 83 42.49 -3.01 -11.22
N GLU A 84 43.40 -3.96 -11.11
CA GLU A 84 44.75 -3.89 -11.65
C GLU A 84 44.73 -3.36 -13.08
N LYS A 85 45.45 -2.26 -13.35
CA LYS A 85 46.09 -2.04 -14.65
C LYS A 85 47.23 -1.04 -14.53
N SER A 86 48.43 -1.62 -14.48
CA SER A 86 49.56 -1.32 -15.37
C SER A 86 50.06 0.12 -15.50
N THR A 87 51.39 0.23 -15.33
CA THR A 87 52.33 1.02 -16.16
C THR A 87 52.98 2.24 -15.51
N ASN A 88 54.31 2.14 -15.39
CA ASN A 88 55.34 3.18 -15.23
C ASN A 88 55.27 4.03 -13.94
N ARG A 89 56.36 4.18 -13.20
CA ARG A 89 57.61 4.74 -13.72
C ARG A 89 58.80 4.23 -12.91
N LYS A 90 59.81 3.81 -13.68
CA LYS A 90 61.15 3.39 -13.28
C LYS A 90 61.87 4.44 -12.43
N GLU A 91 62.81 3.92 -11.65
CA GLU A 91 64.19 4.43 -11.40
C GLU A 91 64.39 5.94 -11.25
#